data_AF-A0A960IXB2-F1
#
_entry.id   AF-A0A960IXB2-F1
#
_cell.length_a   1.000
_cell.length_b   1.000
_cell.length_c   1.000
_cell.angle_alpha   90.00
_cell.angle_beta   90.00
_cell.angle_gamma   90.00
#
_symmetry.space_group_name_H-M   'P 1'
#
loop_
_entity.id
_entity.type
_entity.pdbx_description
1 polymer ?
#
loop_
_entity_poly.entity_id
_entity_poly.type
_entity_poly.pdbx_seq_one_letter_code
_entity_poly.pdbx_strand_id
1 'polypeptide(L)'
;MTVAASCSTQQVQTWFAARGTPVSTAKASQIAQYLAIWDAQNRALLQYLAAVQAAQAPNESNWDRVAACESGGNWSINTGNGYYGGLQFSLGTWRAYGGTGYPHQNSKAAQIRVAERVRTQSGLHHWPVCGRRF
;
A
#
# COMPACT_ATOMS: atom_id res chain seq x y z
N MET A 1 17.27 11.11 -5.12
CA MET A 1 16.41 12.23 -4.68
C MET A 1 17.04 12.80 -3.43
N THR A 2 17.48 14.05 -3.51
CA THR A 2 18.21 14.77 -2.46
C THR A 2 17.32 14.90 -1.23
N VAL A 3 17.79 14.35 -0.10
CA VAL A 3 17.11 14.44 1.19
C VAL A 3 17.07 15.92 1.57
N ALA A 4 15.87 16.47 1.83
CA ALA A 4 15.73 17.85 2.27
C ALA A 4 16.59 18.05 3.52
N ALA A 5 17.55 18.98 3.44
CA ALA A 5 18.40 19.33 4.57
C ALA A 5 17.53 19.86 5.71
N SER A 6 17.79 19.40 6.93
CA SER A 6 17.16 19.91 8.14
C SER A 6 17.21 21.45 8.16
N CYS A 7 16.09 22.10 8.51
CA CYS A 7 16.06 23.56 8.61
C CYS A 7 17.03 24.03 9.71
N SER A 8 18.02 24.82 9.34
CA SER A 8 18.97 25.42 10.29
C SER A 8 18.34 26.59 11.05
N THR A 9 18.89 26.93 12.21
CA THR A 9 18.50 28.11 13.00
C THR A 9 18.45 29.37 12.15
N GLN A 10 19.42 29.55 11.24
CA GLN A 10 19.50 30.74 10.38
C GLN A 10 18.40 30.76 9.32
N GLN A 11 18.04 29.61 8.75
CA GLN A 11 16.90 29.51 7.83
C GLN A 11 15.58 29.87 8.53
N VAL A 12 15.40 29.42 9.78
CA VAL A 12 14.23 29.79 10.59
C VAL A 12 14.19 31.30 10.82
N GLN A 13 15.31 31.92 11.22
CA GLN A 13 15.36 33.36 11.43
C GLN A 13 15.04 34.15 10.16
N THR A 14 15.63 33.78 9.02
CA THR A 14 15.34 34.41 7.72
C THR A 14 13.86 34.30 7.35
N TRP A 15 13.24 33.13 7.57
CA TRP A 15 11.82 32.91 7.27
C TRP A 15 10.89 33.81 8.10
N PHE A 16 11.19 33.99 9.38
CA PHE A 16 10.42 34.82 10.31
C PHE A 16 10.66 36.32 10.07
N ALA A 17 11.91 36.70 9.79
CA ALA A 17 12.26 38.08 9.42
C ALA A 17 11.55 38.52 8.12
N ALA A 18 11.49 37.65 7.11
CA ALA A 18 10.79 37.92 5.85
C ALA A 18 9.27 38.14 6.02
N ARG A 19 8.69 37.76 7.17
CA ARG A 19 7.27 37.93 7.51
C ARG A 19 7.01 39.08 8.49
N GLY A 20 8.03 39.88 8.79
CA GLY A 20 7.91 41.00 9.72
C GLY A 20 7.83 40.59 11.18
N THR A 21 8.14 39.34 11.51
CA THR A 21 8.06 38.80 12.89
C THR A 21 9.37 38.13 13.28
N PRO A 22 10.50 38.86 13.38
CA PRO A 22 11.79 38.25 13.68
C PRO A 22 11.78 37.53 15.04
N VAL A 23 12.50 36.41 15.13
CA VAL A 23 12.61 35.59 16.34
C VAL A 23 14.05 35.56 16.86
N SER A 24 14.20 35.42 18.18
CA SER A 24 15.51 35.29 18.81
C SER A 24 16.23 34.01 18.36
N THR A 25 17.56 33.99 18.45
CA THR A 25 18.37 32.81 18.12
C THR A 25 17.97 31.58 18.95
N ALA A 26 17.66 31.76 20.24
CA ALA A 26 17.20 30.69 21.11
C ALA A 26 15.87 30.08 20.62
N LYS A 27 14.89 30.93 20.28
CA LYS A 27 13.59 30.48 19.76
C LYS A 27 13.73 29.82 18.39
N ALA A 28 14.58 30.36 17.52
CA ALA A 28 14.86 29.77 16.22
C ALA A 28 15.55 28.40 16.31
N SER A 29 16.48 28.23 17.25
CA SER A 29 17.15 26.95 17.48
C SER A 29 16.19 25.89 17.98
N GLN A 30 15.28 26.26 18.89
CA GLN A 30 14.24 25.36 19.36
C GLN A 30 13.28 24.93 18.23
N ILE A 31 12.87 25.87 17.37
CA ILE A 31 12.03 25.56 16.20
C ILE A 31 12.77 24.62 15.23
N ALA A 32 14.05 24.88 14.95
CA ALA A 32 14.87 24.02 14.09
C ALA A 32 14.98 22.59 14.63
N GLN A 33 15.13 22.41 15.94
CA GLN A 33 15.15 21.10 16.58
C GLN A 33 13.83 20.34 16.41
N TYR A 34 12.69 21.01 16.63
CA TYR A 34 11.37 20.39 16.43
C TYR A 34 11.15 19.95 14.99
N LEU A 35 11.53 20.79 14.02
CA LEU A 35 11.41 20.46 12.59
C LEU A 35 12.29 19.26 12.21
N ALA A 36 13.49 19.15 12.77
CA ALA A 36 14.38 18.00 12.53
C ALA A 36 13.78 16.69 13.06
N ILE A 37 13.18 16.71 14.25
CA ILE A 37 12.50 15.53 14.83
C ILE A 37 11.30 15.13 13.97
N TRP A 38 10.48 16.10 13.57
CA TRP A 38 9.31 15.87 12.73
C TRP A 38 9.69 15.27 11.36
N ASP A 39 10.73 15.80 10.72
CA ASP A 39 11.22 15.27 9.45
C ASP A 39 11.75 13.84 9.59
N ALA A 40 12.49 13.53 10.66
CA ALA A 40 12.97 12.17 10.93
C ALA A 40 11.81 11.18 11.10
N GLN A 41 10.78 11.55 11.86
CA GLN A 41 9.58 10.72 12.05
C GLN A 41 8.82 10.52 10.73
N ASN A 42 8.65 11.57 9.92
CA ASN A 42 8.00 11.45 8.62
C ASN A 42 8.78 10.60 7.63
N ARG A 43 10.11 10.69 7.61
CA ARG A 43 10.93 9.81 6.77
C ARG A 43 10.80 8.35 7.18
N ALA A 44 10.79 8.06 8.49
CA ALA A 44 10.54 6.71 8.97
C ALA A 44 9.15 6.20 8.56
N LEU A 45 8.12 7.05 8.64
CA LEU A 45 6.78 6.71 8.17
C LEU A 45 6.76 6.44 6.66
N LEU A 46 7.41 7.28 5.84
CA LEU A 46 7.50 7.07 4.39
C LEU A 46 8.24 5.77 4.05
N GLN A 47 9.30 5.43 4.77
CA GLN A 47 10.01 4.16 4.61
C GLN A 47 9.13 2.96 4.98
N TYR A 48 8.39 3.05 6.10
CA TYR A 48 7.42 2.03 6.48
C TYR A 48 6.33 1.86 5.42
N LEU A 49 5.77 2.95 4.90
CA LEU A 49 4.76 2.92 3.84
C LEU A 49 5.32 2.30 2.54
N ALA A 50 6.55 2.65 2.17
CA ALA A 50 7.23 2.04 1.02
C ALA A 50 7.47 0.54 1.24
N ALA A 51 7.84 0.11 2.44
CA ALA A 51 8.00 -1.31 2.77
C ALA A 51 6.66 -2.06 2.77
N VAL A 52 5.59 -1.46 3.30
CA VAL A 52 4.22 -1.98 3.21
C VAL A 52 3.80 -2.11 1.74
N GLN A 53 4.12 -1.12 0.91
CA GLN A 53 3.81 -1.14 -0.52
C GLN A 53 4.64 -2.18 -1.28
N ALA A 54 5.93 -2.32 -0.98
CA ALA A 54 6.79 -3.36 -1.56
C ALA A 54 6.40 -4.77 -1.09
N ALA A 55 5.83 -4.90 0.11
CA ALA A 55 5.21 -6.14 0.57
C ALA A 55 3.87 -6.45 -0.13
N GLN A 56 3.30 -5.52 -0.91
CA GLN A 56 2.22 -5.79 -1.86
C GLN A 56 2.84 -6.08 -3.24
N ALA A 57 2.82 -7.26 -3.83
CA ALA A 57 2.54 -8.61 -3.37
C ALA A 57 3.71 -9.44 -3.94
N PRO A 58 4.51 -10.15 -3.12
CA PRO A 58 5.69 -10.89 -3.59
C PRO A 58 5.37 -11.97 -4.64
N ASN A 59 4.08 -12.20 -4.91
CA ASN A 59 3.59 -13.18 -5.86
C ASN A 59 2.62 -12.59 -6.89
N GLU A 60 2.67 -11.29 -7.18
CA GLU A 60 1.76 -10.67 -8.16
C GLU A 60 1.80 -11.40 -9.52
N SER A 61 3.00 -11.72 -10.02
CA SER A 61 3.18 -12.49 -11.26
C SER A 61 2.63 -13.91 -11.18
N ASN A 62 2.71 -14.55 -10.01
CA ASN A 62 2.13 -15.87 -9.79
C ASN A 62 0.60 -15.80 -9.77
N TRP A 63 0.03 -14.78 -9.13
CA TRP A 63 -1.41 -14.53 -9.18
C TRP A 63 -1.89 -14.16 -10.58
N ASP A 64 -1.07 -13.49 -11.41
CA ASP A 64 -1.40 -13.28 -12.81
C ASP A 64 -1.49 -14.60 -13.59
N ARG A 65 -0.60 -15.56 -13.32
CA ARG A 65 -0.66 -16.90 -13.93
C ARG A 65 -1.88 -17.69 -13.48
N VAL A 66 -2.28 -17.56 -12.21
CA VAL A 66 -3.54 -18.13 -11.70
C VAL A 66 -4.74 -17.44 -12.35
N ALA A 67 -4.76 -16.11 -12.40
CA ALA A 67 -5.86 -15.34 -12.99
C ALA A 67 -6.01 -15.61 -14.50
N ALA A 68 -4.90 -15.78 -15.23
CA ALA A 68 -4.91 -16.21 -16.62
C ALA A 68 -5.61 -17.58 -16.81
N CYS A 69 -5.50 -18.48 -15.83
CA CYS A 69 -6.19 -19.76 -15.83
C CYS A 69 -7.66 -19.64 -15.43
N GLU A 70 -7.95 -18.86 -14.38
CA GLU A 70 -9.28 -18.74 -13.76
C GLU A 70 -10.26 -17.90 -14.59
N SER A 71 -9.79 -16.79 -15.15
CA SER A 71 -10.63 -15.76 -15.78
C SER A 71 -10.14 -15.32 -17.15
N GLY A 72 -9.12 -15.98 -17.70
CA GLY A 72 -8.37 -15.47 -18.86
C GLY A 72 -7.61 -14.18 -18.56
N GLY A 73 -7.37 -13.87 -17.27
CA GLY A 73 -6.69 -12.65 -16.83
C GLY A 73 -7.60 -11.42 -16.70
N ASN A 74 -8.92 -11.59 -16.83
CA ASN A 74 -9.87 -10.50 -16.69
C ASN A 74 -10.22 -10.25 -15.22
N TRP A 75 -9.54 -9.28 -14.60
CA TRP A 75 -9.73 -8.91 -13.20
C TRP A 75 -11.10 -8.30 -12.87
N SER A 76 -11.85 -7.86 -13.87
CA SER A 76 -13.19 -7.26 -13.70
C SER A 76 -14.31 -8.21 -14.11
N ILE A 77 -14.01 -9.50 -14.35
CA ILE A 77 -15.00 -10.43 -14.87
C ILE A 77 -16.15 -10.66 -13.88
N ASN A 78 -17.37 -10.65 -14.42
CA ASN A 78 -18.58 -11.06 -13.74
C ASN A 78 -19.54 -11.64 -14.80
N THR A 79 -19.53 -12.96 -14.96
CA THR A 79 -20.37 -13.66 -15.95
C THR A 79 -21.73 -14.07 -15.40
N GLY A 80 -22.01 -13.80 -14.12
CA GLY A 80 -23.20 -14.30 -13.43
C GLY A 80 -23.10 -15.76 -12.96
N ASN A 81 -21.91 -16.39 -13.00
CA ASN A 81 -21.70 -17.77 -12.57
C ASN A 81 -21.50 -17.95 -11.04
N GLY A 82 -21.70 -16.90 -10.25
CA GLY A 82 -21.51 -16.90 -8.79
C GLY A 82 -20.07 -16.64 -8.32
N TYR A 83 -19.12 -16.50 -9.25
CA TYR A 83 -17.72 -16.16 -8.99
C TYR A 83 -17.36 -14.83 -9.64
N TYR A 84 -16.40 -14.13 -9.06
CA TYR A 84 -16.12 -12.75 -9.42
C TYR A 84 -14.62 -12.46 -9.48
N GLY A 85 -14.26 -11.59 -10.43
CA GLY A 85 -12.92 -11.03 -10.57
C GLY A 85 -11.88 -12.02 -11.08
N GLY A 86 -10.63 -11.57 -11.13
CA GLY A 86 -9.55 -12.28 -11.86
C GLY A 86 -9.24 -13.66 -11.29
N LEU A 87 -9.45 -13.84 -10.00
CA LEU A 87 -9.17 -15.07 -9.27
C LEU A 87 -10.43 -15.89 -8.96
N GLN A 88 -11.56 -15.56 -9.60
CA GLN A 88 -12.83 -16.29 -9.48
C GLN A 88 -13.22 -16.55 -8.02
N PHE A 89 -13.28 -15.48 -7.22
CA PHE A 89 -13.71 -15.60 -5.83
C PHE A 89 -15.21 -15.84 -5.72
N SER A 90 -15.63 -16.74 -4.82
CA SER A 90 -17.00 -16.69 -4.31
C SER A 90 -17.17 -15.46 -3.41
N LEU A 91 -18.38 -14.89 -3.37
CA LEU A 91 -18.65 -13.73 -2.51
C LEU A 91 -18.50 -14.05 -1.01
N GLY A 92 -18.80 -15.29 -0.61
CA GLY A 92 -18.64 -15.77 0.76
C GLY A 92 -17.17 -15.78 1.19
N THR A 93 -16.30 -16.41 0.39
CA THR A 93 -14.85 -16.42 0.63
C THR A 93 -14.28 -15.01 0.60
N TRP A 94 -14.67 -14.18 -0.37
CA TRP A 94 -14.24 -12.79 -0.45
C TRP A 94 -14.44 -12.03 0.87
N ARG A 95 -15.66 -12.10 1.41
CA ARG A 95 -16.03 -11.42 2.66
C ARG A 95 -15.37 -12.05 3.89
N ALA A 96 -15.29 -13.38 3.93
CA ALA A 96 -14.64 -14.10 5.04
C ALA A 96 -13.17 -13.71 5.22
N TYR A 97 -12.49 -13.33 4.14
CA TYR A 97 -11.09 -12.88 4.15
C TYR A 97 -10.95 -11.35 4.05
N GLY A 98 -11.95 -10.59 4.50
CA GLY A 98 -11.86 -9.14 4.67
C GLY A 98 -12.00 -8.33 3.39
N GLY A 99 -12.54 -8.92 2.32
CA GLY A 99 -12.96 -8.20 1.13
C GLY A 99 -14.29 -7.47 1.34
N THR A 100 -14.42 -6.26 0.82
CA THR A 100 -15.66 -5.47 0.82
C THR A 100 -16.27 -5.39 -0.58
N GLY A 101 -17.58 -5.15 -0.67
CA GLY A 101 -18.29 -5.15 -1.97
C GLY A 101 -18.17 -6.49 -2.70
N TYR A 102 -18.04 -6.44 -4.03
CA TYR A 102 -17.76 -7.61 -4.87
C TYR A 102 -16.30 -7.63 -5.37
N PRO A 103 -15.68 -8.81 -5.55
CA PRO A 103 -14.30 -8.91 -6.05
C PRO A 103 -14.06 -8.14 -7.35
N HIS A 104 -14.94 -8.29 -8.36
CA HIS A 104 -14.82 -7.63 -9.67
C HIS A 104 -14.93 -6.10 -9.64
N GLN A 105 -15.42 -5.52 -8.55
CA GLN A 105 -15.50 -4.06 -8.34
C GLN A 105 -14.23 -3.50 -7.68
N ASN A 106 -13.31 -4.38 -7.27
CA ASN A 106 -12.07 -4.03 -6.60
C ASN A 106 -10.88 -4.16 -7.56
N SER A 107 -9.84 -3.37 -7.32
CA SER A 107 -8.61 -3.43 -8.13
C SER A 107 -7.94 -4.80 -8.06
N LYS A 108 -7.15 -5.15 -9.09
CA LYS A 108 -6.27 -6.33 -9.10
C LYS A 108 -5.48 -6.46 -7.78
N ALA A 109 -4.82 -5.39 -7.35
CA ALA A 109 -4.04 -5.37 -6.12
C ALA A 109 -4.90 -5.69 -4.88
N ALA A 110 -6.14 -5.19 -4.80
CA ALA A 110 -7.06 -5.54 -3.72
C ALA A 110 -7.46 -7.01 -3.75
N GLN A 111 -7.72 -7.56 -4.93
CA GLN A 111 -8.03 -8.98 -5.08
C GLN A 111 -6.85 -9.87 -4.69
N ILE A 112 -5.63 -9.52 -5.11
CA ILE A 112 -4.40 -10.23 -4.73
C ILE A 112 -4.16 -10.16 -3.21
N ARG A 113 -4.39 -9.01 -2.57
CA ARG A 113 -4.27 -8.91 -1.10
C ARG A 113 -5.20 -9.86 -0.36
N VAL A 114 -6.42 -10.05 -0.86
CA VAL A 114 -7.37 -11.01 -0.27
C VAL A 114 -6.93 -12.44 -0.58
N ALA A 115 -6.43 -12.71 -1.79
CA ALA A 115 -5.90 -14.00 -2.18
C ALA A 115 -4.68 -14.42 -1.38
N GLU A 116 -3.79 -13.50 -1.03
CA GLU A 116 -2.67 -13.78 -0.12
C GLU A 116 -3.17 -14.15 1.27
N ARG A 117 -4.19 -13.48 1.82
CA ARG A 117 -4.77 -13.88 3.11
C ARG A 117 -5.38 -15.29 3.05
N VAL A 118 -6.08 -15.61 1.96
CA VAL A 118 -6.61 -16.96 1.72
C VAL A 118 -5.46 -17.98 1.62
N ARG A 119 -4.41 -17.66 0.87
CA ARG A 119 -3.25 -18.54 0.67
C ARG A 119 -2.46 -18.77 1.95
N THR A 120 -2.25 -17.74 2.77
CA THR A 120 -1.56 -17.87 4.06
C THR A 120 -2.33 -18.78 5.01
N GLN A 121 -3.67 -18.74 5.00
CA GLN A 121 -4.50 -19.54 5.89
C GLN A 121 -4.75 -20.97 5.38
N SER A 122 -5.01 -21.12 4.09
CA SER A 122 -5.57 -22.33 3.50
C SER A 122 -4.67 -22.92 2.41
N GLY A 123 -3.50 -22.35 2.15
CA GLY A 123 -2.71 -22.66 0.95
C GLY A 123 -3.50 -22.37 -0.32
N LEU A 124 -3.18 -23.07 -1.40
CA LEU A 124 -3.84 -22.90 -2.70
C LEU A 124 -5.09 -23.78 -2.90
N HIS A 125 -5.67 -24.33 -1.83
CA HIS A 125 -6.84 -25.24 -1.91
C HIS A 125 -8.08 -24.61 -2.55
N HIS A 126 -8.21 -23.28 -2.48
CA HIS A 126 -9.30 -22.54 -3.16
C HIS A 126 -9.11 -22.43 -4.69
N TRP A 127 -7.92 -22.79 -5.19
CA TRP A 127 -7.56 -22.84 -6.61
C TRP A 127 -6.97 -24.22 -6.95
N PRO A 128 -7.74 -25.32 -6.83
CA PRO A 128 -7.19 -26.68 -6.88
C PRO A 128 -6.56 -27.05 -8.23
N VAL A 129 -7.05 -26.45 -9.32
CA VAL A 129 -6.54 -26.67 -10.69
C VAL A 129 -5.55 -25.56 -11.05
N CYS A 130 -6.01 -24.32 -11.03
CA CYS A 130 -5.21 -23.18 -11.50
C CYS A 130 -4.11 -22.76 -10.54
N GLY A 131 -4.21 -23.08 -9.24
CA GLY A 131 -3.16 -22.83 -8.24
C GLY A 131 -1.88 -23.58 -8.52
N ARG A 132 -1.88 -24.63 -9.36
CA ARG A 132 -0.65 -25.26 -9.87
C ARG A 132 0.20 -24.33 -10.74
N ARG A 133 -0.40 -23.24 -11.23
CA ARG A 133 0.26 -22.17 -11.98
C ARG A 133 0.68 -21.00 -11.10
N PHE A 134 0.56 -21.14 -9.78
CA PHE A 134 1.20 -20.23 -8.86
C PHE A 134 2.72 -20.36 -8.93
#